data_AF-A0A183I5D0-F1
#
_entry.id   AF-A0A183I5D0-F1
#
_cell.length_a   1.000
_cell.length_b   1.000
_cell.length_c   1.000
_cell.angle_alpha   90.00
_cell.angle_beta   90.00
_cell.angle_gamma   90.00
#
_symmetry.space_group_name_H-M   'P 1'
#
loop_
_entity.id
_entity.type
_entity.pdbx_description
1 polymer ?
#
loop_
_entity_poly.entity_id
_entity_poly.type
_entity_poly.pdbx_seq_one_letter_code
_entity_poly.pdbx_strand_id
1 'polypeptide(L)'
;MVRDWNIMQPNSADEVIHNVTHLRAIKRINYPTEEDLLDAAIGLLRLQDKYQMDTKDVADEKVLNSPMRTIALTAGDCFEIGRVANDQYDYYHAIIRMQEAREHVEKEVVPTANLEDILEYLVFSMFKQDNLKQALLLTYKFYRMNKMGNAKLE
;
A
#
# COMPACT_ATOMS: atom_id res chain seq x y z
N MET A 1 16.08 -49.91 -5.55
CA MET A 1 14.80 -49.68 -6.24
C MET A 1 14.58 -48.17 -6.25
N VAL A 2 15.02 -47.51 -7.32
CA VAL A 2 14.95 -46.05 -7.50
C VAL A 2 14.16 -45.84 -8.77
N ARG A 3 12.99 -45.20 -8.67
CA ARG A 3 12.23 -44.51 -9.72
C ARG A 3 10.79 -44.38 -9.20
N ASP A 4 10.43 -43.18 -8.75
CA ASP A 4 9.05 -42.66 -8.75
C ASP A 4 9.05 -41.13 -8.56
N TRP A 5 10.06 -40.42 -9.10
CA TRP A 5 10.05 -38.94 -9.15
C TRP A 5 9.29 -38.39 -10.37
N ASN A 6 8.74 -39.28 -11.22
CA ASN A 6 8.07 -38.89 -12.47
C ASN A 6 6.55 -38.63 -12.32
N ILE A 7 6.04 -38.49 -11.10
CA ILE A 7 4.61 -38.21 -10.83
C ILE A 7 4.38 -36.73 -10.47
N MET A 8 5.44 -35.91 -10.52
CA MET A 8 5.29 -34.46 -10.40
C MET A 8 4.62 -33.97 -11.69
N GLN A 9 3.29 -33.82 -11.64
CA GLN A 9 2.49 -33.17 -12.67
C GLN A 9 3.22 -31.86 -13.05
N PRO A 10 3.44 -31.58 -14.34
CA PRO A 10 3.98 -30.27 -14.73
C PRO A 10 3.11 -29.20 -14.09
N ASN A 11 3.74 -28.20 -13.47
CA ASN A 11 3.04 -27.16 -12.72
C ASN A 11 1.89 -26.60 -13.55
N SER A 12 0.65 -26.92 -13.19
CA SER A 12 -0.57 -26.44 -13.85
C SER A 12 -0.62 -24.90 -13.93
N ALA A 13 0.14 -24.21 -13.07
CA ALA A 13 0.34 -22.77 -13.11
C ALA A 13 0.91 -22.29 -14.47
N ASP A 14 1.86 -22.99 -15.08
CA ASP A 14 2.47 -22.54 -16.35
C ASP A 14 1.48 -22.62 -17.50
N GLU A 15 0.63 -23.64 -17.51
CA GLU A 15 -0.43 -23.83 -18.51
C GLU A 15 -1.56 -22.80 -18.31
N VAL A 16 -1.92 -22.50 -17.06
CA VAL A 16 -2.89 -21.44 -16.72
C VAL A 16 -2.36 -20.06 -17.11
N ILE A 17 -1.11 -19.74 -16.79
CA ILE A 17 -0.47 -18.46 -17.15
C ILE A 17 -0.41 -18.30 -18.67
N HIS A 18 0.00 -19.35 -19.39
CA HIS A 18 0.01 -19.34 -20.85
C HIS A 18 -1.41 -19.14 -21.43
N ASN A 19 -2.41 -19.84 -20.88
CA ASN A 19 -3.80 -19.72 -21.34
C ASN A 19 -4.37 -18.32 -21.06
N VAL A 20 -4.17 -17.75 -19.87
CA VAL A 20 -4.60 -16.38 -19.54
C VAL A 20 -3.90 -15.35 -20.43
N THR A 21 -2.62 -15.54 -20.71
CA THR A 21 -1.86 -14.66 -21.62
C THR A 21 -2.38 -14.75 -23.05
N HIS A 22 -2.73 -15.95 -23.52
CA HIS A 22 -3.35 -16.16 -24.81
C HIS A 22 -4.76 -15.53 -24.90
N LEU A 23 -5.60 -15.72 -23.87
CA LEU A 23 -6.93 -15.14 -23.76
C LEU A 23 -6.89 -13.60 -23.71
N ARG A 24 -5.84 -13.02 -23.10
CA ARG A 24 -5.54 -11.58 -23.15
C ARG A 24 -5.21 -11.12 -24.57
N ALA A 25 -4.35 -11.85 -25.28
CA ALA A 25 -3.92 -11.49 -26.64
C ALA A 25 -5.11 -11.43 -27.62
N ILE A 26 -6.13 -12.28 -27.41
CA ILE A 26 -7.36 -12.30 -28.19
C ILE A 26 -8.50 -11.44 -27.58
N LYS A 27 -8.18 -10.54 -26.64
CA LYS A 27 -9.11 -9.61 -25.96
C LYS A 27 -10.33 -10.26 -25.30
N ARG A 28 -10.22 -11.53 -24.88
CA ARG A 28 -11.28 -12.22 -24.14
C ARG A 28 -11.23 -11.97 -22.64
N ILE A 29 -10.10 -11.48 -22.12
CA ILE A 29 -9.90 -11.12 -20.72
C ILE A 29 -9.14 -9.80 -20.68
N ASN A 30 -9.66 -8.84 -19.91
CA ASN A 30 -8.99 -7.56 -19.63
C ASN A 30 -8.30 -7.63 -18.27
N TYR A 31 -7.14 -6.98 -18.15
CA TYR A 31 -6.54 -6.75 -16.84
C TYR A 31 -7.31 -5.66 -16.08
N PRO A 32 -7.27 -5.68 -14.73
CA PRO A 32 -7.74 -4.56 -13.94
C PRO A 32 -7.12 -3.25 -14.42
N THR A 33 -7.93 -2.20 -14.36
CA THR A 33 -7.59 -0.82 -14.68
C THR A 33 -7.26 -0.03 -13.42
N GLU A 34 -6.85 1.23 -13.59
CA GLU A 34 -6.70 2.16 -12.44
C GLU A 34 -8.02 2.36 -11.67
N GLU A 35 -9.16 2.35 -12.36
CA GLU A 35 -10.47 2.47 -11.73
C GLU A 35 -10.74 1.28 -10.79
N ASP A 36 -10.42 0.07 -11.24
CA ASP A 36 -10.56 -1.14 -10.42
C ASP A 36 -9.67 -1.10 -9.17
N LEU A 37 -8.46 -0.54 -9.29
CA LEU A 37 -7.54 -0.35 -8.15
C LEU A 37 -8.09 0.67 -7.15
N LEU A 38 -8.62 1.79 -7.64
CA LEU A 38 -9.21 2.84 -6.82
C LEU A 38 -10.45 2.32 -6.08
N ASP A 39 -11.36 1.63 -6.78
CA ASP A 39 -12.57 1.05 -6.19
C ASP A 39 -12.24 -0.04 -5.16
N ALA A 40 -11.19 -0.83 -5.42
CA ALA A 40 -10.70 -1.80 -4.44
C ALA A 40 -10.19 -1.13 -3.16
N ALA A 41 -9.43 -0.03 -3.29
CA ALA A 41 -8.95 0.74 -2.15
C ALA A 41 -10.11 1.38 -1.36
N ILE A 42 -11.09 1.97 -2.05
CA ILE A 42 -12.31 2.51 -1.41
C ILE A 42 -13.09 1.41 -0.71
N GLY A 43 -13.25 0.26 -1.35
CA GLY A 43 -13.91 -0.91 -0.77
C GLY A 43 -13.22 -1.37 0.52
N LEU A 44 -11.89 -1.42 0.52
CA LEU A 44 -11.10 -1.76 1.71
C LEU A 44 -11.33 -0.76 2.86
N LEU A 45 -11.27 0.54 2.59
CA LEU A 45 -11.52 1.59 3.59
C LEU A 45 -12.93 1.44 4.20
N ARG A 46 -13.95 1.23 3.37
CA ARG A 46 -15.33 1.00 3.83
C ARG A 46 -15.46 -0.23 4.72
N LEU A 47 -14.73 -1.32 4.41
CA LEU A 47 -14.72 -2.50 5.26
C LEU A 47 -14.06 -2.22 6.60
N GLN A 48 -12.93 -1.50 6.61
CA GLN A 48 -12.26 -1.09 7.84
C GLN A 48 -13.19 -0.26 8.73
N ASP A 49 -13.90 0.70 8.17
CA ASP A 49 -14.91 1.49 8.89
C ASP A 49 -16.04 0.62 9.45
N LYS A 50 -16.59 -0.26 8.61
CA LYS A 50 -17.74 -1.08 8.97
C LYS A 50 -17.44 -2.01 10.14
N TYR A 51 -16.22 -2.53 10.21
CA TYR A 51 -15.79 -3.51 11.20
C TYR A 51 -14.81 -2.96 12.24
N GLN A 52 -14.53 -1.65 12.21
CA GLN A 52 -13.57 -0.98 13.10
C GLN A 52 -12.21 -1.69 13.11
N MET A 53 -11.74 -2.07 11.92
CA MET A 53 -10.50 -2.81 11.76
C MET A 53 -9.31 -1.88 11.94
N ASP A 54 -8.35 -2.29 12.75
CA ASP A 54 -7.13 -1.53 12.93
C ASP A 54 -6.29 -1.53 11.64
N THR A 55 -5.83 -0.34 11.22
CA THR A 55 -5.08 -0.20 9.96
C THR A 55 -3.73 -0.90 10.01
N LYS A 56 -3.10 -0.94 11.18
CA LYS A 56 -1.85 -1.65 11.37
C LYS A 56 -2.06 -3.15 11.32
N ASP A 57 -3.14 -3.67 11.91
CA ASP A 57 -3.46 -5.09 11.78
C ASP A 57 -3.77 -5.50 10.34
N VAL A 58 -4.41 -4.63 9.55
CA VAL A 58 -4.62 -4.84 8.10
C VAL A 58 -3.29 -4.84 7.36
N ALA A 59 -2.37 -3.92 7.69
CA ALA A 59 -1.07 -3.82 7.03
C ALA A 59 -0.12 -4.97 7.41
N ASP A 60 -0.10 -5.37 8.68
CA ASP A 60 0.75 -6.42 9.27
C ASP A 60 0.21 -7.85 9.05
N GLU A 61 -0.82 -8.03 8.22
CA GLU A 61 -1.47 -9.32 7.95
C GLU A 61 -2.22 -9.99 9.12
N LYS A 62 -2.45 -9.29 10.23
CA LYS A 62 -3.04 -9.89 11.44
C LYS A 62 -4.56 -10.08 11.36
N VAL A 63 -5.16 -9.66 10.25
CA VAL A 63 -6.59 -9.37 10.21
C VAL A 63 -7.50 -10.59 10.20
N LEU A 64 -7.08 -11.76 9.70
CA LEU A 64 -7.93 -12.95 9.78
C LEU A 64 -7.06 -14.20 9.82
N ASN A 65 -7.49 -15.21 10.60
CA ASN A 65 -7.02 -16.59 10.54
C ASN A 65 -7.41 -17.24 9.18
N SER A 66 -6.99 -16.61 8.08
CA SER A 66 -7.25 -17.06 6.73
C SER A 66 -6.28 -18.20 6.40
N PRO A 67 -6.75 -19.29 5.79
CA PRO A 67 -5.86 -20.33 5.27
C PRO A 67 -5.04 -19.85 4.05
N MET A 68 -5.35 -18.67 3.49
CA MET A 68 -4.56 -18.06 2.43
C MET A 68 -3.36 -17.32 3.02
N ARG A 69 -2.20 -17.44 2.39
CA ARG A 69 -1.03 -16.59 2.67
C ARG A 69 -1.45 -15.14 2.46
N THR A 70 -1.64 -14.44 3.56
CA THR A 70 -1.62 -12.99 3.57
C THR A 70 -0.20 -12.53 3.23
N ILE A 71 -0.08 -11.38 2.59
CA ILE A 71 1.18 -10.70 2.34
C ILE A 71 1.01 -9.31 2.92
N ALA A 72 1.98 -8.87 3.71
CA ALA A 72 1.96 -7.61 4.41
C ALA A 72 1.94 -6.51 3.38
N LEU A 73 1.15 -5.48 3.65
CA LEU A 73 1.15 -4.31 2.81
C LEU A 73 2.54 -3.67 2.86
N THR A 74 3.06 -3.33 1.70
CA THR A 74 4.27 -2.54 1.58
C THR A 74 4.00 -1.08 1.96
N ALA A 75 5.05 -0.28 2.14
CA ALA A 75 4.92 1.16 2.30
C ALA A 75 4.22 1.81 1.10
N GLY A 76 4.49 1.30 -0.12
CA GLY A 76 3.84 1.67 -1.36
C GLY A 76 2.33 1.41 -1.33
N ASP A 77 1.92 0.23 -0.89
CA ASP A 77 0.49 -0.12 -0.79
C ASP A 77 -0.24 0.80 0.21
N CYS A 78 0.36 1.03 1.39
CA CYS A 78 -0.20 1.96 2.37
C CYS A 78 -0.27 3.40 1.85
N PHE A 79 0.75 3.84 1.11
CA PHE A 79 0.79 5.17 0.49
C PHE A 79 -0.32 5.34 -0.55
N GLU A 80 -0.50 4.37 -1.45
CA GLU A 80 -1.52 4.41 -2.50
C GLU A 80 -2.94 4.42 -1.91
N ILE A 81 -3.21 3.59 -0.89
CA ILE A 81 -4.51 3.61 -0.20
C ILE A 81 -4.73 4.95 0.51
N GLY A 82 -3.69 5.51 1.14
CA GLY A 82 -3.77 6.83 1.77
C GLY A 82 -4.00 7.96 0.76
N ARG A 83 -3.43 7.87 -0.44
CA ARG A 83 -3.66 8.83 -1.53
C ARG A 83 -5.11 8.79 -1.99
N VAL A 84 -5.66 7.60 -2.22
CA VAL A 84 -7.08 7.41 -2.55
C VAL A 84 -7.98 7.99 -1.46
N ALA A 85 -7.70 7.73 -0.18
CA ALA A 85 -8.45 8.32 0.92
C ALA A 85 -8.43 9.85 0.91
N ASN A 86 -7.25 10.45 0.65
CA ASN A 86 -7.10 11.90 0.55
C ASN A 86 -7.90 12.49 -0.62
N ASP A 87 -7.89 11.83 -1.77
CA ASP A 87 -8.66 12.25 -2.96
C ASP A 87 -10.18 12.14 -2.74
N GLN A 88 -10.61 11.21 -1.86
CA GLN A 88 -12.00 11.08 -1.40
C GLN A 88 -12.36 12.02 -0.25
N TYR A 89 -11.48 12.96 0.13
CA TYR A 89 -11.64 13.87 1.27
C TYR A 89 -11.75 13.16 2.63
N ASP A 90 -11.40 11.87 2.69
CA ASP A 90 -11.31 11.09 3.92
C ASP A 90 -9.93 11.29 4.54
N TYR A 91 -9.74 12.49 5.09
CA TYR A 91 -8.48 12.86 5.69
C TYR A 91 -8.17 12.03 6.94
N TYR A 92 -9.17 11.42 7.58
CA TYR A 92 -8.97 10.58 8.75
C TYR A 92 -8.20 9.32 8.38
N HIS A 93 -8.69 8.58 7.40
CA HIS A 93 -7.99 7.40 6.90
C HIS A 93 -6.70 7.77 6.18
N ALA A 94 -6.65 8.90 5.48
CA ALA A 94 -5.41 9.37 4.85
C ALA A 94 -4.28 9.56 5.88
N ILE A 95 -4.55 10.20 7.02
CA ILE A 95 -3.54 10.38 8.08
C ILE A 95 -3.06 9.03 8.61
N ILE A 96 -3.97 8.12 8.93
CA ILE A 96 -3.62 6.82 9.52
C ILE A 96 -2.80 5.99 8.54
N ARG A 97 -3.21 5.95 7.26
CA ARG A 97 -2.50 5.23 6.20
C ARG A 97 -1.11 5.81 5.91
N MET A 98 -0.98 7.13 5.92
CA MET A 98 0.31 7.81 5.73
C MET A 98 1.26 7.60 6.92
N GLN A 99 0.73 7.50 8.14
CA GLN A 99 1.52 7.11 9.31
C GLN A 99 2.05 5.69 9.20
N GLU A 100 1.22 4.75 8.74
CA GLU A 100 1.64 3.35 8.53
C GLU A 100 2.66 3.24 7.39
N ALA A 101 2.43 3.94 6.27
CA ALA A 101 3.39 3.99 5.17
C ALA A 101 4.76 4.48 5.66
N ARG A 102 4.79 5.52 6.49
CA ARG A 102 6.03 6.02 7.10
C ARG A 102 6.72 4.97 7.98
N GLU A 103 5.96 4.25 8.82
CA GLU A 103 6.52 3.17 9.65
C GLU A 103 7.09 2.03 8.80
N HIS A 104 6.47 1.72 7.66
CA HIS A 104 6.94 0.67 6.75
C HIS A 104 8.18 1.10 5.96
N VAL A 105 8.28 2.35 5.51
CA VAL A 105 9.49 2.87 4.84
C VAL A 105 10.74 2.68 5.71
N GLU A 106 10.63 2.87 7.03
CA GLU A 106 11.75 2.68 7.96
C GLU A 106 12.15 1.21 8.16
N LYS A 107 11.23 0.27 7.92
CA LYS A 107 11.44 -1.18 8.08
C LYS A 107 11.88 -1.87 6.79
N GLU A 108 11.52 -1.31 5.63
CA GLU A 108 11.83 -1.87 4.32
C GLU A 108 13.32 -1.72 3.97
N VAL A 109 13.90 -2.79 3.39
CA VAL A 109 15.30 -2.75 2.90
C VAL A 109 15.43 -1.80 1.70
N VAL A 110 14.44 -1.84 0.80
CA VAL A 110 14.30 -0.92 -0.32
C VAL A 110 12.94 -0.26 -0.16
N PRO A 111 12.89 1.06 0.11
CA PRO A 111 11.63 1.77 0.23
C PRO A 111 10.79 1.65 -1.04
N THR A 112 9.55 1.18 -0.88
CA THR A 112 8.56 1.08 -1.95
C THR A 112 7.79 2.39 -2.16
N ALA A 113 7.91 3.34 -1.25
CA ALA A 113 7.36 4.69 -1.32
C ALA A 113 8.40 5.74 -0.90
N ASN A 114 8.26 6.94 -1.44
CA ASN A 114 9.11 8.08 -1.09
C ASN A 114 8.64 8.71 0.22
N LEU A 115 9.57 8.85 1.17
CA LEU A 115 9.28 9.46 2.47
C LEU A 115 8.83 10.92 2.36
N GLU A 116 9.35 11.67 1.38
CA GLU A 116 8.97 13.07 1.21
C GLU A 116 7.50 13.21 0.81
N ASP A 117 7.06 12.41 -0.16
CA ASP A 117 5.67 12.39 -0.63
C ASP A 117 4.71 11.96 0.50
N ILE A 118 5.07 10.92 1.25
CA ILE A 118 4.29 10.48 2.43
C ILE A 118 4.11 11.63 3.43
N LEU A 119 5.18 12.37 3.72
CA LEU A 119 5.14 13.47 4.69
C LEU A 119 4.33 14.65 4.17
N GLU A 120 4.40 14.96 2.87
CA GLU A 120 3.60 16.02 2.26
C GLU A 120 2.10 15.73 2.38
N TYR A 121 1.67 14.53 1.98
CA TYR A 121 0.29 14.09 2.13
C TYR A 121 -0.15 14.09 3.59
N LEU A 122 0.69 13.59 4.50
CA LEU A 122 0.40 13.58 5.94
C LEU A 122 0.18 14.99 6.52
N VAL A 123 1.06 15.94 6.18
CA VAL A 123 0.92 17.34 6.61
C VAL A 123 -0.36 17.95 6.05
N PHE A 124 -0.64 17.72 4.77
CA PHE A 124 -1.84 18.24 4.11
C PHE A 124 -3.11 17.70 4.76
N SER A 125 -3.22 16.38 4.96
CA SER A 125 -4.40 15.77 5.59
C SER A 125 -4.56 16.23 7.05
N MET A 126 -3.46 16.40 7.81
CA MET A 126 -3.51 16.97 9.17
C MET A 126 -4.00 18.41 9.18
N PHE A 127 -3.57 19.22 8.22
CA PHE A 127 -4.05 20.59 8.06
C PHE A 127 -5.55 20.62 7.77
N LYS A 128 -6.05 19.73 6.92
CA LYS A 128 -7.47 19.62 6.57
C LYS A 128 -8.38 19.17 7.73
N GLN A 129 -7.82 18.52 8.76
CA GLN A 129 -8.53 18.15 9.99
C GLN A 129 -8.37 19.16 11.13
N ASP A 130 -7.95 20.40 10.84
CA ASP A 130 -7.71 21.45 11.84
C ASP A 130 -6.67 21.07 12.92
N ASN A 131 -5.84 20.06 12.66
CA ASN A 131 -4.75 19.66 13.55
C ASN A 131 -3.48 20.51 13.30
N LEU A 132 -3.67 21.83 13.34
CA LEU A 132 -2.69 22.83 12.92
C LEU A 132 -1.37 22.75 13.69
N LYS A 133 -1.41 22.39 14.98
CA LYS A 133 -0.21 22.26 15.81
C LYS A 133 0.68 21.11 15.36
N GLN A 134 0.08 19.95 15.07
CA GLN A 134 0.84 18.78 14.61
C GLN A 134 1.32 18.98 13.18
N ALA A 135 0.49 19.55 12.31
CA ALA A 135 0.87 19.92 10.94
C ALA A 135 2.11 20.83 10.96
N LEU A 136 2.08 21.92 11.73
CA LEU A 136 3.20 22.87 11.82
C LEU A 136 4.49 22.23 12.34
N LEU A 137 4.38 21.39 13.38
CA LEU A 137 5.53 20.66 13.93
C LEU A 137 6.13 19.72 12.88
N LEU A 138 5.28 19.02 12.13
CA LEU A 138 5.69 18.08 11.10
C LEU A 138 6.33 18.80 9.92
N THR A 139 5.75 19.92 9.45
CA THR A 139 6.35 20.79 8.42
C THR A 139 7.73 21.30 8.84
N TYR A 140 7.90 21.73 10.09
CA TYR A 140 9.19 22.20 10.59
C TYR A 140 10.24 21.08 10.63
N LYS A 141 9.85 19.87 11.07
CA LYS A 141 10.72 18.69 11.04
C LYS A 141 11.12 18.34 9.60
N PHE A 142 10.16 18.29 8.69
CA PHE A 142 10.40 18.03 7.26
C PHE A 142 11.35 19.05 6.64
N TYR A 143 11.11 20.34 6.84
CA TYR A 143 11.98 21.40 6.34
C TYR A 143 13.42 21.26 6.84
N ARG A 144 13.59 20.90 8.12
CA ARG A 144 14.93 20.65 8.68
C ARG A 144 15.59 19.42 8.05
N MET A 145 14.84 18.34 7.82
CA MET A 145 15.37 17.13 7.17
C MET A 145 15.84 17.44 5.74
N ASN A 146 15.01 18.11 4.95
CA ASN A 146 15.32 18.46 3.57
C ASN A 146 16.54 19.41 3.49
N LYS A 147 16.61 20.43 4.35
CA LYS A 147 17.77 21.33 4.46
C LYS A 147 19.07 20.58 4.80
N MET A 148 19.02 19.57 5.68
CA MET A 148 20.19 18.76 6.03
C MET A 148 20.59 17.76 4.94
N GLY A 149 19.63 17.27 4.14
CA GLY A 149 19.89 16.45 2.96
C GLY A 149 20.65 17.23 1.88
N ASN A 150 20.21 18.46 1.60
CA ASN A 150 20.85 19.33 0.60
C ASN A 150 22.24 19.83 1.03
N ALA A 151 22.49 20.00 2.33
CA ALA A 151 23.80 20.40 2.86
C ALA A 151 24.87 19.28 2.84
N LYS A 152 24.51 18.02 2.52
CA LYS A 152 25.46 16.91 2.36
C LYS A 152 25.92 16.71 0.91
N LEU A 153 25.35 17.48 -0.02
CA LEU A 153 25.64 17.39 -1.46
C LEU A 153 26.51 18.57 -1.96
N GLU A 154 26.92 19.48 -1.06
CA GLU A 154 27.91 20.54 -1.28
C GLU A 154 29.20 20.24 -0.48
#